data_AF-A0AAN6TP54-F1
#
_entry.id   AF-A0AAN6TP54-F1
#
_cell.length_a   1.000
_cell.length_b   1.000
_cell.length_c   1.000
_cell.angle_alpha   90.00
_cell.angle_beta   90.00
_cell.angle_gamma   90.00
#
_symmetry.space_group_name_H-M   'P 1'
#
loop_
_entity.id
_entity.type
_entity.pdbx_description
1 polymer ?
#
loop_
_entity_poly.entity_id
_entity_poly.type
_entity_poly.pdbx_seq_one_letter_code
_entity_poly.pdbx_strand_id
1 'polypeptide(L)'
;MRITTLTATVLATASVVSADVLTILARAQWTTWTQRSNAIWHFNNGEEHQFSANEGCRGNPVPGVREICMDWSRVRAHFWEGNRKRCFQEWNERTVGSCAPYGESWGTVCSIHRWHEVGCSW
;
A
#
# COMPACT_ATOMS: atom_id res chain seq x y z
N MET A 1 46.47 15.10 -38.26
CA MET A 1 45.03 15.40 -38.10
C MET A 1 44.49 14.42 -37.04
N ARG A 2 44.23 14.88 -35.81
CA ARG A 2 43.76 14.04 -34.69
C ARG A 2 42.28 14.33 -34.47
N ILE A 3 41.44 13.31 -34.58
CA ILE A 3 39.99 13.41 -34.36
C ILE A 3 39.74 13.13 -32.88
N THR A 4 39.30 14.15 -32.15
CA THR A 4 38.95 14.06 -30.72
C THR A 4 37.54 13.49 -30.60
N THR A 5 37.42 12.27 -30.08
CA THR A 5 36.12 11.63 -29.83
C THR A 5 35.53 12.13 -28.52
N LEU A 6 34.46 12.94 -28.61
CA LEU A 6 33.64 13.35 -27.46
C LEU A 6 32.64 12.22 -27.13
N THR A 7 32.90 11.46 -26.07
CA THR A 7 31.95 10.52 -25.48
C THR A 7 30.88 11.31 -24.71
N ALA A 8 29.69 11.44 -25.28
CA ALA A 8 28.53 12.00 -24.59
C ALA A 8 27.98 10.96 -23.60
N THR A 9 28.25 11.12 -22.31
CA THR A 9 27.57 10.39 -21.24
C THR A 9 26.14 10.91 -21.09
N VAL A 10 25.18 10.18 -21.64
CA VAL A 10 23.76 10.38 -21.36
C VAL A 10 23.48 9.89 -19.94
N LEU A 11 23.32 10.82 -19.00
CA LEU A 11 22.75 10.48 -17.69
C LEU A 11 21.27 10.13 -17.91
N ALA A 12 20.95 8.84 -17.86
CA ALA A 12 19.57 8.40 -17.72
C ALA A 12 19.07 8.89 -16.36
N THR A 13 18.29 9.97 -16.36
CA THR A 13 17.52 10.36 -15.18
C THR A 13 16.47 9.28 -14.96
N ALA A 14 16.80 8.28 -14.13
CA ALA A 14 15.82 7.33 -13.64
C ALA A 14 14.76 8.14 -12.89
N SER A 15 13.58 8.29 -13.49
CA SER A 15 12.40 8.82 -12.84
C SER A 15 11.90 7.80 -11.82
N VAL A 16 12.65 7.61 -10.73
CA VAL A 16 12.21 6.86 -9.55
C VAL A 16 11.34 7.77 -8.70
N VAL A 17 10.16 8.09 -9.23
CA VAL A 17 9.02 8.50 -8.41
C VAL A 17 7.84 7.66 -8.88
N SER A 18 7.88 6.37 -8.55
CA SER A 18 6.66 5.55 -8.48
C SER A 18 6.18 5.66 -7.05
N ALA A 19 5.54 6.78 -6.72
CA ALA A 19 4.89 6.93 -5.43
C ALA A 19 3.58 6.13 -5.47
N ASP A 20 3.68 4.82 -5.32
CA ASP A 20 2.48 4.00 -5.22
C ASP A 20 1.83 4.30 -3.88
N VAL A 21 0.55 4.64 -3.91
CA VAL A 21 -0.24 4.93 -2.72
C VAL A 21 -1.13 3.74 -2.45
N LEU A 22 -1.04 3.22 -1.23
CA LEU A 22 -1.95 2.21 -0.75
C LEU A 22 -2.98 2.88 0.16
N THR A 23 -4.25 2.72 -0.20
CA THR A 23 -5.39 3.17 0.61
C THR A 23 -6.03 1.96 1.26
N ILE A 24 -6.24 2.00 2.57
CA ILE A 24 -6.93 0.94 3.29
C ILE A 24 -8.18 1.50 3.97
N LEU A 25 -9.31 0.91 3.65
CA LEU A 25 -10.55 1.12 4.38
C LEU A 25 -10.63 0.07 5.50
N ALA A 26 -10.41 0.51 6.74
CA ALA A 26 -10.57 -0.33 7.91
C ALA A 26 -11.96 -0.13 8.53
N ARG A 27 -12.58 -1.23 8.98
CA ARG A 27 -13.82 -1.23 9.76
C ARG A 27 -13.53 -1.78 11.14
N ALA A 28 -13.76 -0.97 12.17
CA ALA A 28 -13.67 -1.41 13.56
C ALA A 28 -15.09 -1.49 14.16
N GLN A 29 -15.43 -2.61 14.80
CA GLN A 29 -16.63 -2.72 15.62
C GLN A 29 -16.27 -2.35 17.06
N TRP A 30 -17.10 -1.51 17.71
CA TRP A 30 -16.86 -1.02 19.07
C TRP A 30 -16.67 -2.11 20.14
N THR A 31 -17.18 -3.33 19.92
CA THR A 31 -17.17 -4.44 20.88
C THR A 31 -16.24 -5.59 20.51
N THR A 32 -15.72 -5.63 19.28
CA THR A 32 -14.75 -6.64 18.87
C THR A 32 -13.68 -5.99 18.02
N TRP A 33 -12.41 -6.20 18.35
CA TRP A 33 -11.23 -5.76 17.59
C TRP A 33 -11.11 -6.47 16.23
N THR A 34 -12.22 -6.77 15.56
CA THR A 34 -12.24 -7.41 14.25
C THR A 34 -12.09 -6.33 13.20
N GLN A 35 -10.86 -5.91 12.93
CA GLN A 35 -10.54 -5.04 11.80
C GLN A 35 -10.78 -5.82 10.50
N ARG A 36 -11.96 -5.65 9.89
CA ARG A 36 -12.19 -6.08 8.51
C ARG A 36 -11.65 -4.97 7.62
N SER A 37 -10.43 -5.17 7.12
CA SER A 37 -9.74 -4.15 6.32
C SER A 37 -9.78 -4.54 4.84
N ASN A 38 -10.44 -3.71 4.04
CA ASN A 38 -10.38 -3.78 2.58
C ASN A 38 -9.34 -2.76 2.13
N ALA A 39 -8.32 -3.20 1.40
CA ALA A 39 -7.35 -2.33 0.78
C ALA A 39 -7.64 -2.13 -0.70
N ILE A 40 -7.29 -0.95 -1.20
CA ILE A 40 -7.23 -0.61 -2.61
C ILE A 40 -5.79 -0.20 -2.90
N TRP A 41 -5.12 -0.99 -3.73
CA TRP A 41 -3.83 -0.63 -4.30
C TRP A 41 -4.06 0.28 -5.49
N HIS A 42 -3.44 1.46 -5.51
CA HIS A 42 -3.49 2.37 -6.66
C HIS A 42 -2.15 2.35 -7.40
N PHE A 43 -2.19 1.96 -8.67
CA PHE A 43 -1.04 2.06 -9.56
C PHE A 43 -0.99 3.41 -10.28
N ASN A 44 0.20 3.82 -10.72
CA ASN A 44 0.39 5.08 -11.46
C ASN A 44 -0.34 5.12 -12.81
N ASN A 45 -0.65 3.97 -13.39
CA ASN A 45 -1.43 3.85 -14.62
C ASN A 45 -2.95 4.06 -14.39
N GLY A 46 -3.38 4.32 -13.14
CA GLY A 46 -4.78 4.47 -12.75
C GLY A 46 -5.50 3.15 -12.49
N GLU A 47 -4.80 2.01 -12.55
CA GLU A 47 -5.36 0.71 -12.24
C GLU A 47 -5.51 0.53 -10.72
N GLU A 48 -6.61 -0.09 -10.31
CA GLU A 48 -6.93 -0.33 -8.91
C GLU A 48 -7.17 -1.81 -8.64
N HIS A 49 -6.59 -2.33 -7.57
CA HIS A 49 -6.82 -3.70 -7.14
C HIS A 49 -7.20 -3.78 -5.68
N GLN A 50 -8.27 -4.52 -5.42
CA GLN A 50 -8.78 -4.73 -4.07
C GLN A 50 -8.18 -5.97 -3.45
N PHE A 51 -7.80 -5.89 -2.18
CA PHE A 51 -7.30 -7.03 -1.43
C PHE A 51 -7.66 -6.94 0.06
N SER A 52 -7.62 -8.09 0.74
CA SER A 52 -7.79 -8.09 2.20
C SER A 52 -6.54 -7.54 2.86
N ALA A 53 -6.72 -6.53 3.69
CA ALA A 53 -5.66 -5.90 4.46
C ALA A 53 -5.64 -6.35 5.92
N ASN A 54 -6.21 -7.51 6.29
CA ASN A 54 -6.10 -8.05 7.67
C ASN A 54 -4.63 -8.20 8.11
N GLU A 55 -4.35 -8.48 9.38
CA GLU A 55 -2.97 -8.80 9.85
C GLU A 55 -2.37 -10.04 9.13
N GLY A 56 -1.05 -10.05 8.93
CA GLY A 56 -0.29 -11.21 8.43
C GLY A 56 0.05 -11.17 6.94
N CYS A 57 0.57 -12.28 6.42
CA CYS A 57 0.98 -12.44 5.02
C CYS A 57 -0.06 -13.23 4.21
N ARG A 58 -0.28 -12.83 2.96
CA ARG A 58 -1.14 -13.54 2.02
C ARG A 58 -0.59 -13.47 0.60
N GLY A 59 -0.87 -14.52 -0.17
CA GLY A 59 -0.50 -14.59 -1.57
C GLY A 59 -1.45 -13.81 -2.47
N ASN A 60 -0.87 -13.18 -3.49
CA ASN A 60 -1.46 -12.88 -4.80
C ASN A 60 -2.90 -12.31 -4.87
N PRO A 61 -3.11 -11.02 -4.51
CA PRO A 61 -4.34 -10.33 -4.88
C PRO A 61 -4.14 -9.16 -5.87
N VAL A 62 -2.90 -8.88 -6.28
CA VAL A 62 -2.55 -7.78 -7.21
C VAL A 62 -1.59 -8.32 -8.27
N PRO A 63 -1.82 -8.06 -9.58
CA PRO A 63 -0.92 -8.49 -10.65
C PRO A 63 0.52 -8.08 -10.40
N GLY A 64 1.47 -9.02 -10.58
CA GLY A 64 2.90 -8.78 -10.34
C GLY A 64 3.33 -8.88 -8.87
N VAL A 65 2.39 -8.90 -7.91
CA VAL A 65 2.68 -9.02 -6.48
C VAL A 65 2.49 -10.46 -6.03
N ARG A 66 3.59 -11.11 -5.66
CA ARG A 66 3.62 -12.49 -5.17
C ARG A 66 3.02 -12.61 -3.76
N GLU A 67 3.33 -11.66 -2.90
CA GLU A 67 2.98 -11.71 -1.48
C GLU A 67 2.74 -10.31 -0.94
N ILE A 68 1.74 -10.20 -0.07
CA ILE A 68 1.37 -9.00 0.66
C ILE A 68 1.35 -9.32 2.14
N CYS A 69 2.13 -8.58 2.93
CA CYS A 69 2.17 -8.71 4.37
C CYS A 69 1.79 -7.38 5.03
N MET A 70 0.75 -7.43 5.86
CA MET A 70 0.31 -6.31 6.69
C MET A 70 0.72 -6.60 8.15
N ASP A 71 1.36 -5.63 8.79
CA ASP A 71 1.69 -5.65 10.21
C ASP A 71 1.09 -4.40 10.85
N TRP A 72 -0.20 -4.45 11.18
CA TRP A 72 -0.93 -3.39 11.88
C TRP A 72 -0.36 -3.16 13.27
N SER A 73 0.17 -4.20 13.92
CA SER A 73 0.76 -4.08 15.26
C SER A 73 1.94 -3.10 15.29
N ARG A 74 2.64 -2.93 14.16
CA ARG A 74 3.76 -2.00 13.98
C ARG A 74 3.53 -0.96 12.88
N VAL A 75 2.30 -0.89 12.37
CA VAL A 75 1.87 0.06 11.34
C VAL A 75 2.84 0.09 10.13
N ARG A 76 3.14 -1.11 9.62
CA ARG A 76 4.05 -1.32 8.48
C ARG A 76 3.52 -2.42 7.55
N ALA A 77 3.87 -2.38 6.28
CA ALA A 77 3.47 -3.41 5.31
C ALA A 77 4.59 -3.67 4.30
N HIS A 78 4.63 -4.85 3.70
CA HIS A 78 5.52 -5.10 2.56
C HIS A 78 4.88 -5.96 1.48
N PHE A 79 5.40 -5.78 0.27
CA PHE A 79 4.91 -6.39 -0.95
C PHE A 79 6.12 -6.96 -1.69
N TRP A 80 6.00 -8.20 -2.15
CA TRP A 80 7.00 -8.82 -3.02
C TRP A 80 6.54 -8.74 -4.46
N GLU A 81 7.16 -7.86 -5.24
CA GLU A 81 6.94 -7.75 -6.67
C GLU A 81 8.05 -8.51 -7.40
N GLY A 82 7.76 -9.74 -7.85
CA GLY A 82 8.79 -10.69 -8.27
C GLY A 82 9.82 -10.93 -7.15
N ASN A 83 11.07 -10.50 -7.38
CA ASN A 83 12.19 -10.59 -6.43
C ASN A 83 12.46 -9.29 -5.66
N ARG A 84 11.65 -8.24 -5.88
CA ARG A 84 11.82 -6.94 -5.24
C ARG A 84 10.89 -6.82 -4.04
N LYS A 85 11.46 -6.57 -2.84
CA LYS A 85 10.70 -6.19 -1.65
C LYS A 85 10.42 -4.70 -1.67
N ARG A 86 9.17 -4.33 -1.44
CA ARG A 86 8.72 -2.95 -1.29
C ARG A 86 8.10 -2.81 0.09
N CYS A 87 8.51 -1.81 0.86
CA CYS A 87 8.03 -1.61 2.21
C CYS A 87 7.21 -0.34 2.28
N PHE A 88 6.17 -0.36 3.08
CA PHE A 88 5.23 0.73 3.22
C PHE A 88 5.03 1.05 4.69
N GLN A 89 4.81 2.32 4.97
CA GLN A 89 4.46 2.80 6.29
C GLN A 89 3.23 3.71 6.18
N GLU A 90 2.35 3.59 7.16
CA GLU A 90 1.21 4.50 7.26
C GLU A 90 1.73 5.89 7.58
N TRP A 91 1.19 6.89 6.89
CA TRP A 91 1.53 8.28 7.14
C TRP A 91 0.32 9.13 7.48
N ASN A 92 -0.89 8.62 7.24
CA ASN A 92 -2.11 9.31 7.59
C ASN A 92 -3.27 8.35 7.84
N GLU A 93 -3.94 8.52 8.97
CA GLU A 93 -5.26 7.97 9.25
C GLU A 93 -6.31 9.09 9.23
N ARG A 94 -7.48 8.80 8.66
CA ARG A 94 -8.67 9.63 8.80
C ARG A 94 -9.89 8.79 9.10
N THR A 95 -10.47 8.97 10.28
CA THR A 95 -11.82 8.47 10.58
C THR A 95 -12.85 9.15 9.68
N VAL A 96 -13.64 8.36 8.95
CA VAL A 96 -14.70 8.86 8.05
C VAL A 96 -16.09 8.81 8.69
N GLY A 97 -16.21 8.23 9.89
CA GLY A 97 -17.44 8.17 10.66
C GLY A 97 -18.04 6.77 10.71
N SER A 98 -19.33 6.69 11.04
CA SER A 98 -20.06 5.42 11.11
C SER A 98 -20.27 4.86 9.70
N CYS A 99 -19.91 3.59 9.49
CA CYS A 99 -20.10 2.89 8.22
C CYS A 99 -20.81 1.56 8.37
N ALA A 100 -21.61 1.43 9.43
CA ALA A 100 -22.40 0.24 9.65
C ALA A 100 -23.35 -0.01 8.45
N PRO A 101 -23.46 -1.25 7.94
CA PRO A 101 -24.42 -1.56 6.89
C PRO A 101 -25.84 -1.24 7.36
N TYR A 102 -26.72 -0.86 6.43
CA TYR A 102 -28.14 -0.61 6.72
C TYR A 102 -28.73 -1.75 7.58
N GLY A 103 -29.13 -1.43 8.80
CA GLY A 103 -29.70 -2.38 9.77
C GLY A 103 -28.80 -2.75 10.95
N GLU A 104 -27.48 -2.59 10.84
CA GLU A 104 -26.55 -2.74 11.98
C GLU A 104 -26.43 -1.39 12.68
N SER A 105 -27.38 -1.15 13.57
CA SER A 105 -27.45 0.12 14.28
C SER A 105 -26.34 0.13 15.34
N TRP A 106 -25.42 1.08 15.21
CA TRP A 106 -24.45 1.53 16.23
C TRP A 106 -23.13 0.74 16.35
N GLY A 107 -22.01 1.45 16.20
CA GLY A 107 -20.70 1.00 16.69
C GLY A 107 -19.65 0.61 15.65
N THR A 108 -19.95 0.58 14.35
CA THR A 108 -18.91 0.37 13.31
C THR A 108 -18.34 1.69 12.84
N VAL A 109 -17.09 1.96 13.20
CA VAL A 109 -16.34 3.14 12.74
C VAL A 109 -15.47 2.75 11.54
N CYS A 110 -15.54 3.56 10.48
CA CYS A 110 -14.63 3.44 9.35
C CYS A 110 -13.51 4.47 9.42
N SER A 111 -12.33 4.04 9.02
CA SER A 111 -11.15 4.86 8.82
C SER A 111 -10.55 4.59 7.45
N ILE A 112 -9.97 5.64 6.87
CA ILE A 112 -9.10 5.57 5.70
C ILE A 112 -7.68 5.69 6.20
N HIS A 113 -6.87 4.67 5.95
CA HIS A 113 -5.44 4.66 6.22
C HIS A 113 -4.70 4.83 4.90
N ARG A 114 -3.75 5.76 4.85
CA ARG A 114 -2.92 6.04 3.69
C ARG A 114 -1.48 5.64 3.99
N TRP A 115 -0.91 4.90 3.06
CA TRP A 115 0.40 4.30 3.17
C TRP A 115 1.26 4.75 2.01
N HIS A 116 2.53 5.02 2.27
CA HIS A 116 3.51 5.36 1.24
C HIS A 116 4.69 4.40 1.29
N GLU A 117 5.41 4.28 0.18
CA GLU A 117 6.61 3.45 0.11
C GLU A 117 7.78 4.09 0.90
N VAL A 118 8.46 3.27 1.68
CA VAL A 118 9.65 3.59 2.47
C VAL A 118 10.76 2.59 2.16
N GLY A 119 12.00 2.92 2.53
CA GLY A 119 13.09 1.96 2.50
C GLY A 119 12.82 0.76 3.42
N CYS A 120 13.08 -0.45 2.93
CA CYS A 120 12.95 -1.66 3.74
C CYS A 120 14.05 -1.73 4.81
N SER A 121 13.68 -1.61 6.07
CA SER A 121 14.57 -1.74 7.23
C SER A 121 14.29 -2.98 8.08
N TRP A 122 13.38 -3.84 7.60
CA TRP A 122 12.82 -5.00 8.28
C TRP A 122 12.38 -6.03 7.26
#